data_AF-G7YQI8-F1
#
_entry.id   AF-G7YQI8-F1
#
_cell.length_a   1.000
_cell.length_b   1.000
_cell.length_c   1.000
_cell.angle_alpha   90.00
_cell.angle_beta   90.00
_cell.angle_gamma   90.00
#
_symmetry.space_group_name_H-M   'P 1'
#
loop_
_entity.id
_entity.type
_entity.pdbx_description
1 polymer ?
#
loop_
_entity_poly.entity_id
_entity_poly.type
_entity_poly.pdbx_seq_one_letter_code
_entity_poly.pdbx_strand_id
1 'polypeptide(L)'
;MWGQHINYTPTEPTEDLKAFERRLREVINGLGPKARLWRVILFIVTLSFLTTAYFWLVDPKTYQFGFVSSLQNHPQFVISLVSLIALFLMGAHKKVILPNIIAHRCRVILAEYNMTCDNSGKLILRPKPTL
;
A
#
# COMPACT_ATOMS: atom_id res chain seq x y z
N MET A 1 -13.18 58.14 -21.41
CA MET A 1 -12.63 56.85 -21.89
C MET A 1 -12.30 56.06 -20.64
N TRP A 2 -13.24 55.25 -20.16
CA TRP A 2 -13.14 54.56 -18.87
C TRP A 2 -12.10 53.45 -18.97
N GLY A 3 -10.95 53.64 -18.31
CA GLY A 3 -9.98 52.57 -18.11
C GLY A 3 -10.59 51.55 -17.17
N GLN A 4 -11.00 50.40 -17.71
CA GLN A 4 -11.30 49.24 -16.89
C GLN A 4 -10.00 48.79 -16.22
N HIS A 5 -9.82 49.15 -14.96
CA HIS A 5 -8.93 48.44 -14.06
C HIS A 5 -9.47 47.01 -13.96
N ILE A 6 -8.96 46.12 -14.81
CA ILE A 6 -9.10 44.69 -14.60
C ILE A 6 -8.42 44.43 -13.27
N ASN A 7 -9.22 44.23 -12.22
CA ASN A 7 -8.77 43.61 -10.98
C ASN A 7 -8.25 42.23 -11.36
N TYR A 8 -6.96 42.15 -11.71
CA TYR A 8 -6.25 40.89 -11.74
C TYR A 8 -6.05 40.49 -10.28
N THR A 9 -7.10 39.93 -9.69
CA THR A 9 -6.89 38.99 -8.58
C THR A 9 -6.09 37.85 -9.20
N PRO A 10 -4.82 37.63 -8.85
CA PRO A 10 -4.13 36.43 -9.31
C PRO A 10 -5.03 35.26 -8.90
N THR A 11 -5.58 34.54 -9.89
CA THR A 11 -6.27 33.28 -9.62
C THR A 11 -5.31 32.46 -8.81
N GLU A 12 -5.71 32.30 -7.57
CA GLU A 12 -4.85 32.24 -6.43
C GLU A 12 -4.01 30.95 -6.56
N PRO A 13 -2.67 30.95 -6.41
CA PRO A 13 -1.85 29.73 -6.47
C PRO A 13 -2.39 28.59 -5.58
N THR A 14 -3.17 28.97 -4.56
CA THR A 14 -3.93 28.14 -3.65
C THR A 14 -5.09 27.35 -4.27
N GLU A 15 -5.77 27.85 -5.31
CA GLU A 15 -6.86 27.11 -5.98
C GLU A 15 -6.32 25.90 -6.74
N ASP A 16 -5.23 26.06 -7.49
CA ASP A 16 -4.58 24.97 -8.22
C ASP A 16 -4.00 23.93 -7.26
N LEU A 17 -3.36 24.36 -6.16
CA LEU A 17 -2.88 23.48 -5.10
C LEU A 17 -4.00 22.68 -4.45
N LYS A 18 -5.16 23.32 -4.23
CA LYS A 18 -6.35 22.67 -3.66
C LYS A 18 -6.98 21.68 -4.64
N ALA A 19 -7.01 22.01 -5.93
CA ALA A 19 -7.45 21.09 -6.99
C ALA A 19 -6.51 19.88 -7.08
N PHE A 20 -5.20 20.10 -7.02
CA PHE A 20 -4.20 19.02 -6.99
C PHE A 20 -4.35 18.14 -5.75
N GLU A 21 -4.47 18.71 -4.55
CA GLU A 21 -4.70 17.95 -3.31
C GLU A 21 -5.94 17.07 -3.43
N ARG A 22 -7.04 17.61 -3.97
CA ARG A 22 -8.27 16.85 -4.17
C ARG A 22 -8.05 15.65 -5.10
N ARG A 23 -7.38 15.85 -6.24
CA ARG A 23 -7.08 14.76 -7.18
C ARG A 23 -6.15 13.71 -6.57
N LEU A 24 -5.13 14.14 -5.84
CA LEU A 24 -4.21 13.25 -5.15
C LEU A 24 -4.94 12.40 -4.11
N ARG A 25 -5.85 13.01 -3.34
CA ARG A 25 -6.69 12.34 -2.37
C ARG A 25 -7.67 11.36 -3.03
N GLU A 26 -8.30 11.73 -4.14
CA GLU A 26 -9.17 10.83 -4.92
C GLU A 26 -8.42 9.58 -5.39
N VAL A 27 -7.22 9.74 -5.94
CA VAL A 27 -6.36 8.63 -6.38
C VAL A 27 -5.98 7.73 -5.21
N ILE A 28 -5.44 8.32 -4.13
CA ILE A 28 -5.01 7.57 -2.93
C ILE A 28 -6.20 6.85 -2.27
N ASN A 29 -7.35 7.51 -2.15
CA ASN A 29 -8.56 6.90 -1.59
C ASN A 29 -9.12 5.80 -2.48
N GLY A 30 -8.96 5.87 -3.80
CA GLY A 30 -9.34 4.77 -4.70
C GLY A 30 -8.42 3.54 -4.59
N LEU A 31 -7.15 3.76 -4.26
CA LEU A 31 -6.12 2.71 -4.12
C LEU A 31 -6.08 2.10 -2.71
N GLY A 32 -6.39 2.89 -1.69
CA GLY A 32 -6.36 2.53 -0.27
C GLY A 32 -7.18 1.29 0.13
N PRO A 33 -8.50 1.20 -0.16
CA PRO A 33 -9.33 0.08 0.27
C PRO A 33 -8.90 -1.23 -0.37
N LYS A 34 -8.51 -1.20 -1.64
CA LYS A 34 -7.94 -2.36 -2.35
C LYS A 34 -6.65 -2.80 -1.68
N ALA A 35 -5.70 -1.89 -1.45
CA ALA A 35 -4.43 -2.23 -0.79
C ALA A 35 -4.63 -2.73 0.66
N ARG A 36 -5.60 -2.19 1.40
CA ARG A 36 -5.96 -2.64 2.75
C ARG A 36 -6.51 -4.07 2.72
N LEU A 37 -7.40 -4.38 1.78
CA LEU A 37 -7.92 -5.74 1.60
C LEU A 37 -6.78 -6.73 1.33
N TRP A 38 -5.86 -6.40 0.42
CA TRP A 38 -4.70 -7.25 0.13
C TRP A 38 -3.77 -7.44 1.35
N ARG A 39 -3.61 -6.42 2.19
CA ARG A 39 -2.85 -6.54 3.46
C ARG A 39 -3.54 -7.52 4.42
N VAL A 40 -4.86 -7.41 4.57
CA VAL A 40 -5.64 -8.29 5.45
C VAL A 40 -5.59 -9.74 4.94
N ILE A 41 -5.77 -9.97 3.64
CA ILE A 41 -5.67 -11.30 3.04
C ILE A 41 -4.29 -11.92 3.28
N LEU A 42 -3.21 -11.17 3.01
CA LEU A 42 -1.85 -11.66 3.26
C LEU A 42 -1.62 -11.98 4.73
N PHE A 43 -2.11 -11.15 5.64
CA PHE A 43 -1.99 -11.38 7.07
C PHE A 43 -2.70 -12.68 7.50
N ILE A 44 -3.96 -12.87 7.06
CA ILE A 44 -4.74 -14.08 7.36
C ILE A 44 -4.05 -15.34 6.82
N VAL A 45 -3.60 -15.32 5.56
CA VAL A 45 -2.95 -16.49 4.94
C VAL A 45 -1.62 -16.80 5.63
N THR A 46 -0.86 -15.77 6.03
CA THR A 46 0.40 -15.97 6.76
C THR A 46 0.16 -16.58 8.15
N LEU A 47 -0.86 -16.11 8.88
CA LEU A 47 -1.24 -16.70 10.16
C LEU A 47 -1.69 -18.15 10.02
N SER A 48 -2.53 -18.44 9.01
CA SER A 48 -2.95 -19.81 8.70
C SER A 48 -1.77 -20.73 8.37
N PHE A 49 -0.80 -20.23 7.60
CA PHE A 49 0.40 -20.99 7.29
C PHE A 49 1.23 -21.27 8.54
N LEU A 50 1.44 -20.26 9.40
CA LEU A 50 2.18 -20.41 10.65
C LEU A 50 1.53 -21.43 11.60
N THR A 51 0.21 -21.35 11.81
CA THR A 51 -0.51 -22.28 12.68
C THR A 51 -0.44 -23.70 12.12
N THR A 52 -0.66 -23.87 10.82
CA THR A 52 -0.67 -25.19 10.20
C THR A 52 0.74 -25.80 10.15
N ALA A 53 1.77 -24.98 9.94
CA ALA A 53 3.17 -25.40 10.03
C ALA A 53 3.53 -25.84 11.46
N TYR A 54 3.05 -25.12 12.47
CA TYR A 54 3.23 -25.50 13.88
C TYR A 54 2.58 -26.86 14.19
N PHE A 55 1.32 -27.07 13.78
CA PHE A 55 0.66 -28.36 13.95
C PHE A 55 1.37 -29.50 13.23
N TRP A 56 1.92 -29.24 12.04
CA TRP A 56 2.71 -30.23 11.30
C TRP A 56 4.04 -30.60 12.01
N LEU A 57 4.73 -29.62 12.60
CA LEU A 57 6.00 -29.82 13.30
C LEU A 57 5.85 -30.52 14.66
N VAL A 58 4.73 -30.30 15.35
CA VAL A 58 4.44 -30.91 16.65
C VAL A 58 3.91 -32.34 16.49
N ASP A 59 3.43 -32.73 15.31
CA ASP A 59 2.90 -34.08 15.09
C ASP A 59 4.02 -35.14 15.18
N PRO A 60 3.96 -36.08 16.14
CA PRO A 60 4.94 -37.15 16.29
C PRO A 60 4.98 -38.09 15.06
N LYS A 61 3.93 -38.11 14.23
CA LYS A 61 3.86 -38.89 12.98
C LYS A 61 4.77 -38.32 11.89
N THR A 62 5.12 -37.03 11.95
CA THR A 62 6.00 -36.38 10.96
C THR A 62 7.40 -36.99 10.94
N TYR A 63 7.90 -37.47 12.08
CA TYR A 63 9.22 -38.11 12.18
C TYR A 63 9.23 -39.60 11.83
N GLN A 64 8.05 -40.22 11.72
CA GLN A 64 7.90 -41.65 11.48
C GLN A 64 7.82 -42.00 9.98
N PHE A 65 7.37 -41.04 9.16
CA PHE A 65 7.19 -41.22 7.72
C PHE A 65 8.14 -40.29 6.95
N GLY A 66 8.57 -40.72 5.76
CA GLY A 66 9.37 -39.86 4.87
C GLY A 66 8.64 -38.55 4.52
N PHE A 67 9.40 -37.51 4.21
CA PHE A 67 8.89 -36.14 3.99
C PHE A 67 7.68 -36.06 3.03
N VAL A 68 7.73 -36.80 1.91
CA VAL A 68 6.64 -36.82 0.91
C VAL A 68 5.37 -37.48 1.45
N SER A 69 5.51 -38.56 2.23
CA SER A 69 4.39 -39.26 2.86
C SER A 69 3.78 -38.43 4.01
N SER A 70 4.61 -37.69 4.75
CA SER A 70 4.12 -36.73 5.75
C SER A 70 3.34 -35.57 5.10
N LEU A 71 3.82 -35.04 3.97
CA LEU A 71 3.09 -34.00 3.23
C LEU A 71 1.70 -34.44 2.77
N GLN A 72 1.57 -35.69 2.29
CA GLN A 72 0.27 -36.26 1.91
C GLN A 72 -0.69 -36.41 3.09
N ASN A 73 -0.16 -36.67 4.29
CA ASN A 73 -0.96 -36.84 5.50
C ASN A 73 -1.49 -35.51 6.08
N HIS A 74 -0.90 -34.38 5.69
CA HIS A 74 -1.28 -33.04 6.17
C HIS A 74 -1.75 -32.12 5.03
N PRO A 75 -2.94 -32.38 4.44
CA PRO A 75 -3.45 -31.60 3.31
C PRO A 75 -3.65 -30.11 3.64
N GLN A 76 -3.97 -29.78 4.90
CA GLN A 76 -4.17 -28.39 5.35
C GLN A 76 -2.88 -27.55 5.19
N PHE A 77 -1.71 -28.16 5.45
CA PHE A 77 -0.41 -27.50 5.32
C PHE A 77 -0.09 -27.23 3.85
N VAL A 78 -0.32 -28.23 3.00
CA VAL A 78 -0.10 -28.14 1.55
C VAL A 78 -1.00 -27.07 0.93
N ILE A 79 -2.29 -27.03 1.28
CA ILE A 79 -3.23 -26.00 0.80
C ILE A 79 -2.77 -24.60 1.22
N SER A 80 -2.37 -24.43 2.49
CA SER A 80 -1.90 -23.13 2.99
C SER A 80 -0.64 -22.69 2.25
N LEU A 81 0.31 -23.59 2.03
CA LEU A 81 1.54 -23.33 1.28
C LEU A 81 1.26 -22.95 -0.18
N VAL A 82 0.41 -23.71 -0.88
CA VAL A 82 0.00 -23.42 -2.26
C VAL A 82 -0.72 -22.08 -2.35
N SER A 83 -1.60 -21.77 -1.39
CA SER A 83 -2.32 -20.49 -1.35
C SER A 83 -1.36 -19.31 -1.17
N LEU A 84 -0.33 -19.46 -0.34
CA LEU A 84 0.71 -18.45 -0.13
C LEU A 84 1.51 -18.23 -1.42
N ILE A 85 1.94 -19.31 -2.08
CA ILE A 85 2.66 -19.25 -3.37
C ILE A 85 1.79 -18.56 -4.44
N ALA A 86 0.51 -18.93 -4.54
CA ALA A 86 -0.42 -18.31 -5.48
C ALA A 86 -0.57 -16.81 -5.23
N LEU A 87 -0.69 -16.38 -3.96
CA LEU A 87 -0.73 -14.97 -3.57
C LEU A 87 0.55 -14.20 -3.96
N PHE A 88 1.72 -14.83 -3.83
CA PHE A 88 2.98 -14.24 -4.29
C PHE A 88 3.03 -14.12 -5.82
N LEU A 89 2.64 -15.15 -6.57
CA LEU A 89 2.59 -15.14 -8.03
C LEU A 89 1.60 -14.10 -8.58
N MET A 90 0.44 -13.93 -7.92
CA MET A 90 -0.55 -12.90 -8.26
C MET A 90 -0.04 -11.47 -8.01
N GLY A 91 1.15 -11.32 -7.41
CA GLY A 91 1.78 -10.03 -7.18
C GLY A 91 1.16 -9.26 -6.03
N ALA A 92 0.70 -9.95 -4.97
CA ALA A 92 0.13 -9.31 -3.78
C ALA A 92 1.06 -8.22 -3.20
N HIS A 93 2.38 -8.43 -3.26
CA HIS A 93 3.39 -7.43 -2.87
C HIS A 93 3.23 -6.11 -3.65
N LYS A 94 3.07 -6.16 -4.98
CA LYS A 94 2.86 -4.97 -5.81
C LYS A 94 1.53 -4.28 -5.46
N LYS A 95 0.47 -5.05 -5.22
CA LYS A 95 -0.88 -4.55 -4.87
C LYS A 95 -0.91 -3.82 -3.53
N VAL A 96 -0.14 -4.28 -2.54
CA VAL A 96 -0.10 -3.73 -1.18
C VAL A 96 0.70 -2.42 -1.07
N ILE A 97 1.72 -2.24 -1.91
CA ILE A 97 2.66 -1.13 -1.84
C ILE A 97 2.29 0.01 -2.80
N LEU A 98 1.45 -0.25 -3.81
CA LEU A 98 1.02 0.73 -4.81
C LEU A 98 0.63 2.12 -4.27
N PRO A 99 -0.24 2.26 -3.25
CA PRO A 99 -0.57 3.58 -2.70
C PRO A 99 0.63 4.27 -2.04
N ASN A 100 1.52 3.51 -1.39
CA ASN A 100 2.71 4.07 -0.75
C ASN A 100 3.75 4.52 -1.78
N ILE A 101 3.90 3.78 -2.89
CA ILE A 101 4.78 4.16 -4.00
C ILE A 101 4.32 5.47 -4.63
N ILE A 102 3.02 5.63 -4.89
CA ILE A 102 2.48 6.85 -5.49
C ILE A 102 2.67 8.05 -4.56
N ALA A 103 2.31 7.92 -3.27
CA ALA A 103 2.55 8.98 -2.30
C ALA A 103 4.04 9.35 -2.20
N HIS A 104 4.94 8.37 -2.21
CA HIS A 104 6.38 8.61 -2.18
C HIS A 104 6.88 9.36 -3.42
N ARG A 105 6.46 8.94 -4.63
CA ARG A 105 6.83 9.62 -5.88
C ARG A 105 6.33 11.08 -5.90
N CYS A 106 5.12 11.32 -5.42
CA CYS A 106 4.60 12.68 -5.27
C CYS A 106 5.44 13.50 -4.29
N ARG A 107 5.87 12.94 -3.16
CA ARG A 107 6.75 13.64 -2.20
C ARG A 107 8.09 14.05 -2.80
N VAL A 108 8.69 13.23 -3.65
CA VAL A 108 9.98 13.53 -4.31
C VAL A 108 9.84 14.80 -5.16
N ILE A 109 8.80 14.87 -5.98
CA ILE A 109 8.55 16.04 -6.84
C ILE A 109 8.13 17.26 -6.00
N LEU A 110 7.25 17.08 -5.02
CA LEU A 110 6.80 18.16 -4.13
C LEU A 110 7.94 18.75 -3.30
N ALA A 111 8.98 17.97 -3.00
CA ALA A 111 10.13 18.44 -2.23
C ALA A 111 10.90 19.57 -2.95
N GLU A 112 10.95 19.57 -4.28
CA GLU A 112 11.56 20.64 -5.09
C GLU A 112 10.86 22.00 -4.86
N TYR A 113 9.58 21.97 -4.49
CA TYR A 113 8.76 23.15 -4.22
C TYR A 113 8.63 23.47 -2.72
N ASN A 114 9.47 22.87 -1.86
CA ASN A 114 9.33 22.93 -0.40
C ASN A 114 7.96 22.45 0.11
N MET A 115 7.37 21.46 -0.56
CA MET A 115 6.10 20.83 -0.18
C MET A 115 6.32 19.35 0.12
N THR A 116 5.36 18.73 0.80
CA THR A 116 5.27 17.28 0.99
C THR A 116 3.80 16.88 1.06
N CYS A 117 3.50 15.60 0.97
CA CYS A 117 2.13 15.09 1.12
C CYS A 117 2.06 13.92 2.11
N ASP A 118 0.98 13.83 2.87
CA ASP A 118 0.73 12.71 3.77
C ASP A 118 0.27 11.45 3.00
N ASN A 119 0.25 10.28 3.65
CA ASN A 119 -0.26 9.03 3.10
C ASN A 119 -1.76 9.08 2.77
N SER A 120 -2.46 10.12 3.23
CA SER A 120 -3.86 10.45 2.91
C SER A 120 -4.01 11.39 1.70
N GLY A 121 -2.91 11.86 1.11
CA GLY A 121 -2.91 12.81 0.00
C GLY A 121 -3.01 14.28 0.40
N LYS A 122 -3.02 14.59 1.70
CA LYS A 122 -3.01 15.98 2.19
C LYS A 122 -1.68 16.65 1.90
N LEU A 123 -1.68 17.85 1.33
CA LEU A 123 -0.45 18.63 1.14
C LEU A 123 -0.01 19.32 2.45
N ILE A 124 1.29 19.41 2.64
CA ILE A 124 1.96 20.04 3.78
C ILE A 124 3.08 20.91 3.21
N LEU A 125 3.05 22.20 3.52
CA LEU A 125 4.12 23.15 3.20
C LEU A 125 5.24 22.96 4.21
N ARG A 126 6.48 22.83 3.73
CA ARG A 126 7.65 22.89 4.61
C ARG A 126 8.03 24.37 4.80
N PRO A 127 8.38 24.78 6.03
CA PRO A 127 8.92 26.11 6.24
C PRO A 127 10.22 26.27 5.46
N LYS A 128 10.39 27.44 4.83
CA LYS A 128 11.64 27.80 4.15
C LYS A 128 12.76 27.78 5.20
N PRO A 129 13.93 27.16 4.95
CA PRO A 129 15.01 27.18 5.93
C PRO A 129 15.40 28.65 6.18
N THR A 130 15.17 29.10 7.41
CA THR A 130 15.72 30.36 7.91
C THR A 130 17.22 30.16 8.02
N LEU A 131 17.96 30.90 7.19
CA LEU A 131 19.42 31.01 7.22
C LEU A 131 19.95 31.23 8.64
#